data_AF-A0A954H4I9-F1
#
_entry.id   AF-A0A954H4I9-F1
#
_cell.length_a   1.000
_cell.length_b   1.000
_cell.length_c   1.000
_cell.angle_alpha   90.00
_cell.angle_beta   90.00
_cell.angle_gamma   90.00
#
_symmetry.space_group_name_H-M   'P 1'
#
loop_
_entity.id
_entity.type
_entity.pdbx_description
1 polymer ?
#
loop_
_entity_poly.entity_id
_entity_poly.type
_entity_poly.pdbx_seq_one_letter_code
_entity_poly.pdbx_strand_id
1 'polypeptide(L)'
;MFSFVQNPVLRVCSLMMLSALTFSMLGGCQQQEPDYIEVKRVHEQLTKSEVRDYLKIIYSLPTRKVPPFPSAYAKPAEWEPTRTLSVHDLVLEEEKYIENIWNEEVLVRQLSRNKPLMKRLKRARMTPQQFIGFTRTIGMAMSRGSLRENQNLREILEEGERVVQRLKEDKRSFSALSENNEEDMHVVLQNAMWLTRVDRIERLLKVPPENVDIVRKYASRLEAVFPDDFKVNPLDEVQDLLVEYGLPFEETELVGSDVNLAWEKNEARVGHDPIDGATGTNKLHEELIRVKEILDKQ
;
A
#
# COMPACT_ATOMS: atom_id res chain seq x y z
N MET A 1 52.38 70.20 -33.31
CA MET A 1 51.14 70.20 -32.50
C MET A 1 50.01 69.69 -33.39
N PHE A 2 49.65 68.41 -33.28
CA PHE A 2 48.47 67.86 -33.94
C PHE A 2 47.33 67.81 -32.95
N SER A 3 46.35 68.69 -33.15
CA SER A 3 45.15 68.81 -32.32
C SER A 3 44.19 67.68 -32.70
N PHE A 4 44.18 66.62 -31.90
CA PHE A 4 43.18 65.55 -32.01
C PHE A 4 41.81 66.12 -31.63
N VAL A 5 40.96 66.37 -32.62
CA VAL A 5 39.56 66.74 -32.42
C VAL A 5 38.84 65.54 -31.81
N GLN A 6 38.61 65.60 -30.50
CA GLN A 6 37.83 64.61 -29.77
C GLN A 6 36.35 64.78 -30.13
N ASN A 7 35.86 63.99 -31.09
CA ASN A 7 34.43 63.91 -31.37
C ASN A 7 33.73 63.16 -30.21
N PRO A 8 32.89 63.83 -29.40
CA PRO A 8 32.23 63.20 -28.25
C PRO A 8 31.25 62.10 -28.68
N VAL A 9 30.71 62.19 -29.89
CA VAL A 9 29.73 61.23 -30.44
C VAL A 9 30.34 59.85 -30.66
N LEU A 10 31.61 59.77 -31.12
CA LEU A 10 32.28 58.48 -31.33
C LEU A 10 32.58 57.76 -30.01
N ARG A 11 32.87 58.50 -28.94
CA ARG A 11 33.11 57.93 -27.59
C ARG A 11 31.84 57.35 -26.99
N VAL A 12 30.69 58.01 -27.16
CA VAL A 12 29.41 57.52 -26.62
C VAL A 12 28.95 56.26 -27.37
N CYS A 13 29.08 56.20 -28.69
CA CYS A 13 28.75 55.01 -29.47
C CYS A 13 29.68 53.82 -29.13
N SER A 14 30.98 54.08 -28.91
CA SER A 14 31.95 53.06 -28.47
C SER A 14 31.61 52.49 -27.09
N LEU A 15 31.23 53.34 -26.13
CA LEU A 15 30.84 52.93 -24.79
C LEU A 15 29.52 52.13 -24.78
N MET A 16 28.54 52.51 -25.60
CA MET A 16 27.29 51.76 -25.72
C MET A 16 27.51 50.37 -26.34
N MET A 17 28.32 50.26 -27.40
CA MET A 17 28.67 48.96 -27.99
C MET A 17 29.45 48.07 -27.02
N LEU A 18 30.40 48.63 -26.25
CA LEU A 18 31.10 47.85 -25.22
C LEU A 18 30.14 47.36 -24.12
N SER A 19 29.16 48.17 -23.71
CA SER A 19 28.17 47.77 -22.69
C SER A 19 27.19 46.69 -23.19
N ALA A 20 26.85 46.70 -24.49
CA ALA A 20 26.01 45.67 -25.09
C ALA A 20 26.77 44.33 -25.25
N LEU A 21 28.08 44.40 -25.51
CA LEU A 21 28.94 43.22 -25.60
C LEU A 21 29.21 42.58 -24.21
N THR A 22 29.28 43.38 -23.15
CA THR A 22 29.42 42.85 -21.78
C THR A 22 28.13 42.26 -21.24
N PHE A 23 26.96 42.78 -21.63
CA PHE A 23 25.66 42.19 -21.24
C PHE A 23 25.39 40.83 -21.89
N SER A 24 25.90 40.60 -23.10
CA SER A 24 25.74 39.31 -23.80
C SER A 24 26.68 38.21 -23.28
N MET A 25 27.74 38.57 -22.56
CA MET A 25 28.63 37.64 -21.84
C MET A 25 28.15 37.31 -20.41
N LEU A 26 27.14 38.05 -19.90
CA LEU A 26 26.46 37.77 -18.62
C LEU A 26 25.23 36.88 -18.78
N GLY A 27 24.97 36.36 -19.99
CA GLY A 27 24.12 35.19 -20.21
C GLY A 27 24.80 33.98 -19.59
N GLY A 28 24.77 33.92 -18.25
CA GLY A 28 25.41 32.89 -17.46
C GLY A 28 25.08 31.53 -18.06
N CYS A 29 26.12 30.73 -18.24
CA CYS A 29 26.00 29.28 -18.23
C CYS A 29 25.25 28.92 -16.95
N GLN A 30 23.92 28.90 -17.03
CA GLN A 30 23.10 28.17 -16.09
C GLN A 30 23.54 26.73 -16.30
N GLN A 31 24.49 26.33 -15.45
CA GLN A 31 25.01 24.99 -15.40
C GLN A 31 23.77 24.11 -15.26
N GLN A 32 23.44 23.46 -16.37
CA GLN A 32 22.30 22.59 -16.49
C GLN A 32 22.59 21.50 -15.46
N GLU A 33 21.91 21.57 -14.31
CA GLU A 33 22.05 20.56 -13.27
C GLU A 33 21.94 19.19 -13.94
N PRO A 34 22.85 18.27 -13.60
CA PRO A 34 23.02 17.08 -14.39
C PRO A 34 21.70 16.33 -14.54
N ASP A 35 21.40 16.01 -15.80
CA ASP A 35 20.35 15.07 -16.19
C ASP A 35 20.51 13.82 -15.33
N TYR A 36 19.51 13.51 -14.50
CA TYR A 36 19.34 12.30 -13.68
C TYR A 36 20.58 11.38 -13.66
N ILE A 37 21.46 11.52 -12.66
CA ILE A 37 22.67 10.67 -12.58
C ILE A 37 22.31 9.30 -11.99
N GLU A 38 21.41 9.28 -11.01
CA GLU A 38 21.10 8.08 -10.22
C GLU A 38 19.64 7.66 -10.39
N VAL A 39 19.38 6.37 -10.19
CA VAL A 39 18.03 5.82 -10.18
C VAL A 39 17.37 6.21 -8.86
N LYS A 40 16.29 6.98 -8.94
CA LYS A 40 15.56 7.44 -7.76
C LYS A 40 15.07 6.26 -6.93
N ARG A 41 15.43 6.25 -5.64
CA ARG A 41 14.98 5.22 -4.69
C ARG A 41 13.83 5.74 -3.83
N VAL A 42 13.01 4.81 -3.32
CA VAL A 42 11.80 5.13 -2.54
C VAL A 42 12.09 5.96 -1.29
N HIS A 43 13.28 5.80 -0.70
CA HIS A 43 13.71 6.55 0.50
C HIS A 43 14.31 7.93 0.20
N GLU A 44 14.51 8.27 -1.07
CA GLU A 44 15.10 9.55 -1.45
C GLU A 44 14.03 10.63 -1.53
N GLN A 45 14.39 11.83 -1.08
CA GLN A 45 13.48 12.97 -1.10
C GLN A 45 13.24 13.45 -2.54
N LEU A 46 11.97 13.62 -2.90
CA LEU A 46 11.54 14.22 -4.16
C LEU A 46 11.67 15.74 -4.10
N THR A 47 11.92 16.34 -5.25
CA THR A 47 11.88 17.78 -5.46
C THR A 47 10.68 18.16 -6.33
N LYS A 48 10.26 19.42 -6.25
CA LYS A 48 9.13 19.92 -7.06
C LYS A 48 9.42 19.92 -8.56
N SER A 49 10.69 20.10 -8.95
CA SER A 49 11.15 20.04 -10.34
C SER A 49 11.06 18.61 -10.88
N GLU A 50 11.56 17.63 -10.13
CA GLU A 50 11.50 16.21 -10.52
C GLU A 50 10.07 15.75 -10.82
N VAL A 51 9.11 16.03 -9.92
CA VAL A 51 7.70 15.66 -10.13
C VAL A 51 7.12 16.36 -11.36
N ARG A 52 7.48 17.62 -11.58
CA ARG A 52 7.02 18.40 -12.73
C ARG A 52 7.58 17.84 -14.04
N ASP A 53 8.85 17.51 -14.08
CA ASP A 53 9.53 16.99 -15.26
C ASP A 53 9.06 15.57 -15.60
N TYR A 54 8.83 14.75 -14.57
CA TYR A 54 8.17 13.46 -14.72
C TYR A 54 6.76 13.60 -15.33
N LEU A 55 5.93 14.52 -14.81
CA LEU A 55 4.60 14.79 -15.38
C LEU A 55 4.67 15.30 -16.83
N LYS A 56 5.67 16.12 -17.19
CA LYS A 56 5.87 16.56 -18.60
C LYS A 56 6.11 15.36 -19.52
N ILE A 57 6.88 14.37 -19.08
CA ILE A 57 7.10 13.14 -19.85
C ILE A 57 5.76 12.42 -20.07
N ILE A 58 4.99 12.20 -19.00
CA ILE A 58 3.69 11.50 -19.07
C ILE A 58 2.70 12.22 -19.98
N TYR A 59 2.51 13.54 -19.81
CA TYR A 59 1.56 14.29 -20.63
C TYR A 59 1.96 14.39 -22.10
N SER A 60 3.22 14.09 -22.43
CA SER A 60 3.71 14.00 -23.80
C SER A 60 3.45 12.64 -24.47
N LEU A 61 2.97 11.65 -23.70
CA LEU A 61 2.56 10.34 -24.21
C LEU A 61 1.18 10.43 -24.89
N PRO A 62 0.90 9.56 -25.88
CA PRO A 62 -0.41 9.53 -26.55
C PRO A 62 -1.59 9.31 -25.61
N THR A 63 -1.42 8.43 -24.61
CA THR A 63 -2.45 8.09 -23.62
C THR A 63 -2.52 9.08 -22.47
N ARG A 64 -1.48 9.93 -22.29
CA ARG A 64 -1.30 10.83 -21.14
C ARG A 64 -1.39 10.13 -19.77
N LYS A 65 -1.13 8.82 -19.73
CA LYS A 65 -1.11 7.99 -18.53
C LYS A 65 0.23 7.27 -18.43
N VAL A 66 0.62 6.89 -17.21
CA VAL A 66 1.72 5.95 -17.02
C VAL A 66 1.40 4.69 -17.83
N PRO A 67 2.31 4.19 -18.68
CA PRO A 67 2.10 2.92 -19.37
C PRO A 67 1.78 1.79 -18.40
N PRO A 68 1.03 0.76 -18.83
CA PRO A 68 0.72 -0.38 -17.97
C PRO A 68 1.96 -0.88 -17.24
N PHE A 69 1.88 -0.82 -15.91
CA PHE A 69 2.91 -1.24 -14.98
C PHE A 69 2.38 -2.50 -14.28
N PRO A 70 3.21 -3.49 -13.93
CA PRO A 70 2.80 -4.55 -13.02
C PRO A 70 2.23 -3.97 -11.75
N SER A 71 1.39 -4.74 -11.08
CA SER A 71 0.81 -4.30 -9.81
C SER A 71 1.91 -3.89 -8.85
N ALA A 72 1.70 -2.77 -8.15
CA ALA A 72 2.67 -2.24 -7.20
C ALA A 72 2.79 -3.14 -5.96
N TYR A 73 1.75 -3.90 -5.68
CA TYR A 73 1.59 -4.68 -4.47
C TYR A 73 1.27 -6.13 -4.80
N ALA A 74 1.86 -7.06 -4.06
CA ALA A 74 1.48 -8.46 -4.12
C ALA A 74 0.04 -8.63 -3.66
N LYS A 75 -0.72 -9.48 -4.36
CA LYS A 75 -2.04 -9.90 -3.88
C LYS A 75 -1.90 -10.69 -2.57
N PRO A 76 -2.95 -10.75 -1.73
CA PRO A 76 -2.97 -11.63 -0.56
C PRO A 76 -2.62 -13.08 -0.95
N ALA A 77 -1.98 -13.80 -0.03
CA ALA A 77 -1.62 -15.20 -0.24
C ALA A 77 -2.89 -16.06 -0.41
N GLU A 78 -2.99 -16.75 -1.54
CA GLU A 78 -4.09 -17.66 -1.88
C GLU A 78 -3.51 -19.05 -2.13
N TRP A 79 -3.33 -19.84 -1.07
CA TRP A 79 -2.81 -21.21 -1.19
C TRP A 79 -3.96 -22.21 -1.36
N GLU A 80 -3.85 -23.06 -2.39
CA GLU A 80 -4.83 -24.12 -2.61
C GLU A 80 -4.79 -25.14 -1.45
N PRO A 81 -5.95 -25.58 -0.92
CA PRO A 81 -6.00 -26.56 0.18
C PRO A 81 -5.27 -27.88 -0.10
N THR A 82 -5.11 -28.23 -1.37
CA THR A 82 -4.44 -29.45 -1.84
C THR A 82 -2.92 -29.34 -1.88
N ARG A 83 -2.33 -28.18 -1.54
CA ARG A 83 -0.87 -28.00 -1.54
C ARG A 83 -0.21 -28.87 -0.48
N THR A 84 0.70 -29.72 -0.91
CA THR A 84 1.45 -30.67 -0.06
C THR A 84 2.73 -30.08 0.52
N LEU A 85 3.06 -28.83 0.20
CA LEU A 85 4.22 -28.15 0.77
C LEU A 85 3.99 -27.86 2.25
N SER A 86 5.08 -27.74 3.00
CA SER A 86 4.99 -27.26 4.37
C SER A 86 4.57 -25.78 4.38
N VAL A 87 3.98 -25.32 5.49
CA VAL A 87 3.66 -23.89 5.66
C VAL A 87 4.92 -23.03 5.49
N HIS A 88 6.05 -23.45 6.06
CA HIS A 88 7.36 -22.82 5.84
C HIS A 88 7.74 -22.67 4.36
N ASP A 89 7.61 -23.73 3.56
CA ASP A 89 7.98 -23.68 2.14
C ASP A 89 7.03 -22.78 1.34
N LEU A 90 5.74 -22.77 1.69
CA LEU A 90 4.76 -21.86 1.10
C LEU A 90 5.07 -20.39 1.42
N VAL A 91 5.50 -20.11 2.66
CA VAL A 91 5.98 -18.78 3.05
C VAL A 91 7.17 -18.36 2.19
N LEU A 92 8.16 -19.23 1.99
CA LEU A 92 9.32 -18.91 1.14
C LEU A 92 8.94 -18.69 -0.34
N GLU A 93 7.97 -19.46 -0.86
CA GLU A 93 7.43 -19.26 -2.21
C GLU A 93 6.78 -17.88 -2.34
N GLU A 94 5.99 -17.48 -1.34
CA GLU A 94 5.30 -16.20 -1.29
C GLU A 94 6.29 -15.02 -1.16
N GLU A 95 7.28 -15.10 -0.26
CA GLU A 95 8.32 -14.07 -0.12
C GLU A 95 9.08 -13.87 -1.43
N LYS A 96 9.44 -14.96 -2.11
CA LYS A 96 10.09 -14.90 -3.42
C LYS A 96 9.17 -14.29 -4.49
N TYR A 97 7.87 -14.58 -4.45
CA TYR A 97 6.92 -13.95 -5.36
C TYR A 97 6.86 -12.44 -5.14
N ILE A 98 6.72 -12.01 -3.89
CA ILE A 98 6.71 -10.59 -3.47
C ILE A 98 7.98 -9.86 -3.94
N GLU A 99 9.17 -10.45 -3.73
CA GLU A 99 10.43 -9.87 -4.19
C GLU A 99 10.49 -9.70 -5.72
N ASN A 100 9.98 -10.68 -6.46
CA ASN A 100 9.99 -10.67 -7.92
C ASN A 100 9.10 -9.58 -8.53
N ILE A 101 7.99 -9.21 -7.89
CA ILE A 101 7.15 -8.06 -8.30
C ILE A 101 8.01 -6.78 -8.34
N TRP A 102 8.96 -6.68 -7.40
CA TRP A 102 9.81 -5.51 -7.27
C TRP A 102 11.11 -5.58 -8.09
N ASN A 103 11.32 -6.64 -8.87
CA ASN A 103 12.49 -6.81 -9.72
C ASN A 103 12.56 -5.74 -10.83
N GLU A 104 13.54 -4.85 -10.75
CA GLU A 104 13.72 -3.73 -11.67
C GLU A 104 13.99 -4.19 -13.11
N GLU A 105 14.76 -5.26 -13.31
CA GLU A 105 15.11 -5.76 -14.65
C GLU A 105 13.89 -6.28 -15.41
N VAL A 106 12.96 -6.91 -14.70
CA VAL A 106 11.68 -7.37 -15.27
C VAL A 106 10.86 -6.16 -15.73
N LEU A 107 10.76 -5.12 -14.90
CA LEU A 107 10.04 -3.90 -15.24
C LEU A 107 10.64 -3.14 -16.42
N VAL A 108 11.97 -2.99 -16.43
CA VAL A 108 12.67 -2.33 -17.54
C VAL A 108 12.38 -3.05 -18.85
N ARG A 109 12.44 -4.39 -18.87
CA ARG A 109 12.16 -5.20 -20.06
C ARG A 109 10.73 -5.03 -20.56
N GLN A 110 9.75 -4.93 -19.66
CA GLN A 110 8.35 -4.72 -20.02
C GLN A 110 8.12 -3.30 -20.56
N LEU A 111 8.59 -2.27 -19.87
CA LEU A 111 8.43 -0.87 -20.28
C LEU A 111 9.18 -0.54 -21.56
N SER A 112 10.32 -1.19 -21.82
CA SER A 112 11.11 -0.99 -23.05
C SER A 112 10.33 -1.36 -24.33
N ARG A 113 9.24 -2.14 -24.21
CA ARG A 113 8.35 -2.45 -25.33
C ARG A 113 7.49 -1.24 -25.75
N ASN A 114 7.32 -0.25 -24.88
CA ASN A 114 6.55 0.96 -25.16
C ASN A 114 7.41 1.98 -25.94
N LYS A 115 7.35 1.89 -27.28
CA LYS A 115 8.11 2.80 -28.18
C LYS A 115 7.82 4.29 -27.94
N PRO A 116 6.56 4.73 -27.74
CA PRO A 116 6.28 6.13 -27.39
C PRO A 116 7.03 6.61 -26.15
N LEU A 117 7.00 5.83 -25.06
CA LEU A 117 7.73 6.14 -23.82
C LEU A 117 9.23 6.26 -24.09
N MET A 118 9.83 5.24 -24.71
CA MET A 118 11.28 5.22 -24.98
C MET A 118 11.75 6.43 -25.79
N LYS A 119 10.96 6.87 -26.78
CA LYS A 119 11.26 8.08 -27.55
C LYS A 119 11.23 9.36 -26.70
N ARG A 120 10.32 9.43 -25.71
CA ARG A 120 10.24 10.58 -24.79
C ARG A 120 11.36 10.56 -23.76
N LEU A 121 11.64 9.40 -23.18
CA LEU A 121 12.76 9.19 -22.26
C LEU A 121 14.09 9.60 -22.88
N LYS A 122 14.36 9.18 -24.13
CA LYS A 122 15.56 9.58 -24.86
C LYS A 122 15.68 11.10 -25.04
N ARG A 123 14.57 11.81 -25.28
CA ARG A 123 14.55 13.28 -25.40
C ARG A 123 14.74 13.99 -24.08
N ALA A 124 14.25 13.39 -23.01
CA ALA A 124 14.39 13.88 -21.64
C ALA A 124 15.70 13.41 -20.96
N ARG A 125 16.59 12.72 -21.70
CA ARG A 125 17.84 12.14 -21.20
C ARG A 125 17.66 11.30 -19.93
N MET A 126 16.52 10.61 -19.83
CA MET A 126 16.16 9.73 -18.72
C MET A 126 16.23 8.28 -19.16
N THR A 127 16.77 7.40 -18.34
CA THR A 127 16.77 5.95 -18.58
C THR A 127 15.44 5.32 -18.15
N PRO A 128 15.05 4.15 -18.68
CA PRO A 128 13.87 3.41 -18.21
C PRO A 128 13.92 3.11 -16.71
N GLN A 129 15.11 2.76 -16.21
CA GLN A 129 15.39 2.53 -14.80
C GLN A 129 15.05 3.76 -13.95
N GLN A 130 15.52 4.94 -14.36
CA GLN A 130 15.20 6.19 -13.69
C GLN A 130 13.70 6.50 -13.73
N PHE A 131 13.06 6.29 -14.88
CA PHE A 131 11.61 6.46 -14.99
C PHE A 131 10.85 5.53 -14.03
N ILE A 132 11.25 4.27 -13.91
CA ILE A 132 10.70 3.31 -12.95
C ILE A 132 10.94 3.78 -11.51
N GLY A 133 12.15 4.24 -11.20
CA GLY A 133 12.50 4.79 -9.88
C GLY A 133 11.59 5.95 -9.49
N PHE A 134 11.36 6.90 -10.39
CA PHE A 134 10.40 7.99 -10.18
C PHE A 134 8.97 7.50 -10.05
N THR A 135 8.55 6.57 -10.92
CA THR A 135 7.19 5.99 -10.87
C THR A 135 6.94 5.37 -9.50
N ARG A 136 7.87 4.55 -9.00
CA ARG A 136 7.76 3.90 -7.69
C ARG A 136 7.83 4.89 -6.53
N THR A 137 8.75 5.84 -6.57
CA THR A 137 8.92 6.81 -5.49
C THR A 137 7.70 7.72 -5.36
N ILE A 138 7.17 8.21 -6.49
CA ILE A 138 5.95 9.03 -6.51
C ILE A 138 4.72 8.18 -6.13
N GLY A 139 4.57 7.00 -6.73
CA GLY A 139 3.45 6.10 -6.45
C GLY A 139 3.40 5.67 -4.99
N MET A 140 4.52 5.24 -4.40
CA MET A 140 4.58 4.88 -2.98
C MET A 140 4.28 6.06 -2.05
N ALA A 141 4.68 7.27 -2.44
CA ALA A 141 4.31 8.48 -1.71
C ALA A 141 2.82 8.82 -1.83
N MET A 142 2.18 8.52 -2.97
CA MET A 142 0.71 8.58 -3.10
C MET A 142 0.04 7.58 -2.16
N SER A 143 0.45 6.32 -2.18
CA SER A 143 -0.12 5.26 -1.32
C SER A 143 0.09 5.53 0.17
N ARG A 144 1.25 6.09 0.56
CA ARG A 144 1.48 6.52 1.94
C ARG A 144 0.57 7.71 2.31
N GLY A 145 0.28 8.59 1.35
CA GLY A 145 -0.62 9.72 1.53
C GLY A 145 -2.10 9.33 1.66
N SER A 146 -2.49 8.13 1.23
CA SER A 146 -3.85 7.57 1.38
C SER A 146 -4.04 6.73 2.65
N LEU A 147 -3.02 6.59 3.50
CA LEU A 147 -3.15 5.91 4.79
C LEU A 147 -4.04 6.72 5.74
N ARG A 148 -4.75 6.00 6.61
CA ARG A 148 -5.63 6.61 7.62
C ARG A 148 -4.82 7.07 8.83
N GLU A 149 -5.27 8.11 9.53
CA GLU A 149 -4.54 8.70 10.66
C GLU A 149 -4.38 7.75 11.86
N ASN A 150 -5.31 6.80 12.02
CA ASN A 150 -5.30 5.80 13.08
C ASN A 150 -4.37 4.60 12.79
N GLN A 151 -3.79 4.50 11.60
CA GLN A 151 -2.94 3.36 11.21
C GLN A 151 -1.48 3.59 11.63
N ASN A 152 -1.08 3.08 12.79
CA ASN A 152 0.31 3.11 13.23
C ASN A 152 1.15 2.02 12.54
N LEU A 153 1.85 2.40 11.48
CA LEU A 153 2.67 1.48 10.67
C LEU A 153 3.71 0.71 11.49
N ARG A 154 4.29 1.28 12.55
CA ARG A 154 5.33 0.61 13.34
C ARG A 154 4.74 -0.50 14.21
N GLU A 155 3.63 -0.22 14.88
CA GLU A 155 2.94 -1.20 15.72
C GLU A 155 2.41 -2.36 14.86
N ILE A 156 1.84 -2.06 13.68
CA ILE A 156 1.38 -3.09 12.75
C ILE A 156 2.55 -3.93 12.24
N LEU A 157 3.71 -3.31 11.96
CA LEU A 157 4.90 -4.05 11.53
C LEU A 157 5.39 -5.01 12.62
N GLU A 158 5.53 -4.55 13.87
CA GLU A 158 5.99 -5.37 14.99
C GLU A 158 5.09 -6.58 15.24
N GLU A 159 3.77 -6.42 15.14
CA GLU A 159 2.84 -7.53 15.25
C GLU A 159 2.97 -8.49 14.06
N GLY A 160 3.03 -7.95 12.84
CA GLY A 160 3.18 -8.75 11.63
C GLY A 160 4.45 -9.59 11.61
N GLU A 161 5.58 -9.05 12.06
CA GLU A 161 6.85 -9.78 12.17
C GLU A 161 6.73 -11.01 13.08
N ARG A 162 5.99 -10.89 14.20
CA ARG A 162 5.73 -12.05 15.09
C ARG A 162 4.85 -13.10 14.43
N VAL A 163 3.82 -12.70 13.68
CA VAL A 163 2.97 -13.65 12.95
C VAL A 163 3.77 -14.37 11.87
N VAL A 164 4.52 -13.63 11.06
CA VAL A 164 5.35 -14.18 9.98
C VAL A 164 6.42 -15.13 10.54
N GLN A 165 7.06 -14.78 11.66
CA GLN A 165 8.04 -15.65 12.28
C GLN A 165 7.44 -16.99 12.72
N ARG A 166 6.21 -16.99 13.27
CA ARG A 166 5.50 -18.24 13.61
C ARG A 166 5.21 -19.09 12.38
N LEU A 167 4.78 -18.47 11.26
CA LEU A 167 4.57 -19.19 10.00
C LEU A 167 5.86 -19.82 9.46
N LYS A 168 6.99 -19.10 9.57
CA LYS A 168 8.31 -19.60 9.17
C LYS A 168 8.78 -20.79 10.01
N GLU A 169 8.28 -20.93 11.22
CA GLU A 169 8.62 -22.06 12.10
C GLU A 169 7.69 -23.26 11.91
N ASP A 170 6.53 -23.09 11.25
CA ASP A 170 5.55 -24.14 11.02
C ASP A 170 5.98 -25.09 9.90
N LYS A 171 6.39 -26.30 10.29
CA LYS A 171 6.84 -27.37 9.38
C LYS A 171 5.73 -28.36 9.01
N ARG A 172 4.50 -28.14 9.48
CA ARG A 172 3.37 -29.02 9.14
C ARG A 172 3.06 -28.89 7.64
N SER A 173 2.65 -30.00 7.02
CA SER A 173 2.14 -29.98 5.65
C SER A 173 0.83 -29.19 5.60
N PHE A 174 0.70 -28.27 4.64
CA PHE A 174 -0.50 -27.44 4.53
C PHE A 174 -1.76 -28.26 4.26
N SER A 175 -1.70 -29.24 3.36
CA SER A 175 -2.82 -30.17 3.10
C SER A 175 -3.25 -30.96 4.34
N ALA A 176 -2.30 -31.31 5.22
CA ALA A 176 -2.59 -32.05 6.43
C ALA A 176 -3.32 -31.18 7.48
N LEU A 177 -3.25 -29.85 7.37
CA LEU A 177 -4.03 -28.97 8.24
C LEU A 177 -5.52 -29.13 7.94
N SER A 178 -5.91 -29.14 6.66
CA SER A 178 -7.30 -29.34 6.24
C SER A 178 -7.87 -30.69 6.69
N GLU A 179 -7.05 -31.74 6.66
CA GLU A 179 -7.49 -33.10 7.01
C GLU A 179 -7.74 -33.27 8.52
N ASN A 180 -6.99 -32.54 9.35
CA ASN A 180 -7.05 -32.68 10.81
C ASN A 180 -7.95 -31.62 11.46
N ASN A 181 -7.96 -30.38 10.96
CA ASN A 181 -8.81 -29.29 11.44
C ASN A 181 -8.90 -28.17 10.38
N GLU A 182 -10.06 -28.01 9.73
CA GLU A 182 -10.27 -26.93 8.76
C GLU A 182 -10.01 -25.53 9.36
N GLU A 183 -10.28 -25.34 10.65
CA GLU A 183 -10.02 -24.08 11.35
C GLU A 183 -8.51 -23.74 11.38
N ASP A 184 -7.63 -24.72 11.57
CA ASP A 184 -6.18 -24.51 11.56
C ASP A 184 -5.71 -24.00 10.19
N MET A 185 -6.24 -24.58 9.11
CA MET A 185 -5.92 -24.14 7.75
C MET A 185 -6.39 -22.69 7.51
N HIS A 186 -7.61 -22.37 7.94
CA HIS A 186 -8.14 -21.01 7.85
C HIS A 186 -7.28 -20.00 8.62
N VAL A 187 -6.87 -20.34 9.85
CA VAL A 187 -5.97 -19.49 10.66
C VAL A 187 -4.63 -19.30 9.97
N VAL A 188 -4.05 -20.35 9.38
CA VAL A 188 -2.79 -20.24 8.63
C VAL A 188 -2.93 -19.36 7.40
N LEU A 189 -4.02 -19.46 6.64
CA LEU A 189 -4.29 -18.59 5.49
C LEU A 189 -4.48 -17.12 5.90
N GLN A 190 -5.25 -16.87 6.97
CA GLN A 190 -5.41 -15.53 7.53
C GLN A 190 -4.06 -14.95 7.98
N ASN A 191 -3.23 -15.78 8.62
CA ASN A 191 -1.89 -15.39 9.01
C ASN A 191 -0.99 -15.12 7.79
N ALA A 192 -1.13 -15.88 6.71
CA ALA A 192 -0.33 -15.72 5.49
C ALA A 192 -0.54 -14.33 4.83
N MET A 193 -1.71 -13.70 5.01
CA MET A 193 -1.94 -12.32 4.57
C MET A 193 -0.94 -11.33 5.19
N TRP A 194 -0.42 -11.61 6.39
CA TRP A 194 0.59 -10.78 7.02
C TRP A 194 1.91 -10.71 6.25
N LEU A 195 2.25 -11.71 5.43
CA LEU A 195 3.44 -11.67 4.57
C LEU A 195 3.39 -10.45 3.64
N THR A 196 2.26 -10.29 2.95
CA THR A 196 2.03 -9.17 2.04
C THR A 196 1.87 -7.85 2.79
N ARG A 197 1.19 -7.87 3.95
CA ARG A 197 0.99 -6.67 4.79
C ARG A 197 2.33 -6.12 5.31
N VAL A 198 3.20 -6.98 5.83
CA VAL A 198 4.54 -6.63 6.33
C VAL A 198 5.36 -6.01 5.20
N ASP A 199 5.44 -6.65 4.03
CA ASP A 199 6.18 -6.10 2.88
C ASP A 199 5.66 -4.70 2.46
N ARG A 200 4.32 -4.54 2.34
CA ARG A 200 3.71 -3.25 2.02
C ARG A 200 4.13 -2.19 3.04
N ILE A 201 4.07 -2.50 4.33
CA ILE A 201 4.41 -1.57 5.42
C ILE A 201 5.90 -1.22 5.44
N GLU A 202 6.79 -2.20 5.32
CA GLU A 202 8.24 -1.95 5.27
C GLU A 202 8.61 -0.99 4.14
N ARG A 203 7.97 -1.14 2.98
CA ARG A 203 8.18 -0.25 1.83
C ARG A 203 7.59 1.14 2.07
N LEU A 204 6.42 1.24 2.69
CA LEU A 204 5.79 2.52 3.03
C LEU A 204 6.60 3.28 4.07
N LEU A 205 7.16 2.60 5.07
CA LEU A 205 8.01 3.20 6.11
C LEU A 205 9.28 3.83 5.52
N LYS A 206 9.82 3.27 4.44
CA LYS A 206 10.97 3.84 3.72
C LYS A 206 10.67 5.18 3.06
N VAL A 207 9.41 5.52 2.77
CA VAL A 207 9.03 6.77 2.11
C VAL A 207 9.20 7.97 3.06
N PRO A 208 9.95 9.03 2.71
CA PRO A 208 10.02 10.25 3.50
C PRO A 208 8.66 10.97 3.59
N PRO A 209 8.27 11.53 4.75
CA PRO A 209 7.02 12.29 4.87
C PRO A 209 6.97 13.52 3.93
N GLU A 210 8.12 14.12 3.63
CA GLU A 210 8.22 15.26 2.70
C GLU A 210 7.78 14.89 1.28
N ASN A 211 7.94 13.63 0.89
CA ASN A 211 7.48 13.15 -0.42
C ASN A 211 5.95 13.14 -0.48
N VAL A 212 5.29 12.78 0.62
CA VAL A 212 3.82 12.82 0.74
C VAL A 212 3.33 14.26 0.58
N ASP A 213 3.97 15.22 1.24
CA ASP A 213 3.61 16.64 1.14
C ASP A 213 3.78 17.20 -0.28
N ILE A 214 4.81 16.76 -1.00
CA ILE A 214 5.03 17.15 -2.40
C ILE A 214 3.97 16.54 -3.30
N VAL A 215 3.72 15.24 -3.17
CA VAL A 215 2.71 14.52 -3.96
C VAL A 215 1.33 15.11 -3.74
N ARG A 216 0.97 15.45 -2.50
CA ARG A 216 -0.32 16.09 -2.17
C ARG A 216 -0.54 17.41 -2.93
N LYS A 217 0.52 18.19 -3.16
CA LYS A 217 0.45 19.43 -3.97
C LYS A 217 0.16 19.17 -5.46
N TYR A 218 0.42 17.95 -5.94
CA TYR A 218 0.17 17.53 -7.31
C TYR A 218 -0.94 16.45 -7.42
N ALA A 219 -1.71 16.21 -6.35
CA ALA A 219 -2.66 15.08 -6.25
C ALA A 219 -3.57 14.96 -7.46
N SER A 220 -4.30 16.01 -7.83
CA SER A 220 -5.22 16.01 -8.97
C SER A 220 -4.58 15.65 -10.31
N ARG A 221 -3.30 16.01 -10.51
CA ARG A 221 -2.54 15.67 -11.72
C ARG A 221 -2.05 14.24 -11.71
N LEU A 222 -1.66 13.74 -10.54
CA LEU A 222 -1.11 12.41 -10.34
C LEU A 222 -2.21 11.34 -10.37
N GLU A 223 -3.35 11.57 -9.70
CA GLU A 223 -4.52 10.69 -9.72
C GLU A 223 -5.05 10.43 -11.13
N ALA A 224 -4.99 11.43 -12.01
CA ALA A 224 -5.46 11.29 -13.39
C ALA A 224 -4.57 10.38 -14.26
N VAL A 225 -3.28 10.20 -13.88
CA VAL A 225 -2.29 9.56 -14.75
C VAL A 225 -1.69 8.26 -14.19
N PHE A 226 -1.70 8.08 -12.87
CA PHE A 226 -1.15 6.89 -12.21
C PHE A 226 -2.11 5.68 -12.29
N PRO A 227 -1.58 4.45 -12.15
CA PRO A 227 -2.37 3.25 -11.89
C PRO A 227 -3.19 3.36 -10.59
N ASP A 228 -4.32 2.65 -10.53
CA ASP A 228 -5.25 2.72 -9.38
C ASP A 228 -4.65 2.13 -8.10
N ASP A 229 -3.75 1.14 -8.21
CA ASP A 229 -3.00 0.54 -7.09
C ASP A 229 -2.32 1.58 -6.18
N PHE A 230 -1.88 2.73 -6.72
CA PHE A 230 -1.20 3.78 -5.97
C PHE A 230 -2.15 4.86 -5.40
N LYS A 231 -3.45 4.79 -5.71
CA LYS A 231 -4.45 5.81 -5.35
C LYS A 231 -5.27 5.41 -4.13
N VAL A 232 -5.35 4.12 -3.86
CA VAL A 232 -6.11 3.55 -2.75
C VAL A 232 -5.19 3.24 -1.58
N ASN A 233 -5.77 3.10 -0.39
CA ASN A 233 -5.01 2.64 0.77
C ASN A 233 -4.47 1.22 0.49
N PRO A 234 -3.14 1.04 0.45
CA PRO A 234 -2.55 -0.25 0.14
C PRO A 234 -2.73 -1.28 1.25
N LEU A 235 -3.34 -0.95 2.39
CA LEU A 235 -3.57 -1.92 3.45
C LEU A 235 -4.98 -2.52 3.44
N ASP A 236 -5.95 -1.88 2.75
CA ASP A 236 -7.37 -2.26 2.80
C ASP A 236 -7.63 -3.69 2.31
N GLU A 237 -6.89 -4.18 1.31
CA GLU A 237 -7.04 -5.54 0.76
C GLU A 237 -6.42 -6.63 1.64
N VAL A 238 -5.47 -6.25 2.49
CA VAL A 238 -4.65 -7.18 3.27
C VAL A 238 -4.92 -7.04 4.77
N GLN A 239 -5.87 -6.21 5.17
CA GLN A 239 -6.30 -5.98 6.54
C GLN A 239 -7.56 -6.79 6.87
N ASP A 240 -7.66 -7.20 8.13
CA ASP A 240 -8.90 -7.78 8.63
C ASP A 240 -9.87 -6.63 8.93
N LEU A 241 -10.93 -6.53 8.13
CA LEU A 241 -11.94 -5.48 8.24
C LEU A 241 -12.63 -5.52 9.62
N LEU A 242 -12.75 -6.70 10.24
CA LEU A 242 -13.37 -6.83 11.57
C LEU A 242 -12.51 -6.19 12.67
N VAL A 243 -11.19 -6.29 12.55
CA VAL A 243 -10.26 -5.71 13.53
C VAL A 243 -10.21 -4.18 13.39
N GLU A 244 -10.35 -3.65 12.18
CA GLU A 244 -10.23 -2.22 11.93
C GLU A 244 -11.54 -1.44 12.10
N TYR A 245 -12.65 -2.01 11.62
CA TYR A 245 -13.97 -1.36 11.66
C TYR A 245 -14.86 -1.82 12.81
N GLY A 246 -14.49 -2.90 13.50
CA GLY A 246 -15.40 -3.64 14.37
C GLY A 246 -16.49 -4.36 13.57
N LEU A 247 -17.36 -5.08 14.27
CA LEU A 247 -18.65 -5.46 13.69
C LEU A 247 -19.53 -4.20 13.68
N PRO A 248 -19.98 -3.70 12.52
CA PRO A 248 -21.00 -2.68 12.50
C PRO A 248 -22.30 -3.34 13.00
N PHE A 249 -22.58 -3.20 14.30
CA PHE A 249 -23.90 -3.46 14.87
C PHE A 249 -24.85 -2.30 14.52
N GLU A 250 -24.80 -1.80 13.29
CA GLU A 250 -25.83 -0.87 12.83
C GLU A 250 -27.09 -1.70 12.58
N GLU A 251 -28.08 -1.52 13.44
CA GLU A 251 -29.44 -2.01 13.27
C GLU A 251 -29.99 -1.45 11.96
N THR A 252 -29.82 -2.20 10.86
CA THR A 252 -30.45 -1.87 9.59
C THR A 252 -31.93 -2.21 9.66
N GLU A 253 -32.79 -1.48 8.94
CA GLU A 253 -34.25 -1.74 8.91
C GLU A 253 -34.59 -3.20 8.54
N LEU A 254 -33.67 -3.91 7.87
CA LEU A 254 -33.76 -5.33 7.52
C LEU A 254 -33.52 -6.29 8.68
N VAL A 255 -32.66 -5.92 9.63
CA VAL A 255 -32.30 -6.74 10.81
C VAL A 255 -33.26 -6.46 11.97
N GLY A 256 -33.99 -5.35 11.91
CA GLY A 256 -34.89 -4.90 12.97
C GLY A 256 -34.12 -4.20 14.07
N SER A 257 -34.73 -3.19 14.68
CA SER A 257 -34.21 -2.61 15.92
C SER A 257 -34.52 -3.54 17.08
N ASP A 258 -33.62 -3.68 18.06
CA ASP A 258 -33.89 -4.43 19.31
C ASP A 258 -35.14 -3.90 20.03
N VAL A 259 -35.55 -2.67 19.72
CA VAL A 259 -36.81 -2.06 20.18
C VAL A 259 -38.06 -2.78 19.66
N ASN A 260 -37.96 -3.52 18.55
CA ASN A 260 -39.05 -4.31 17.96
C ASN A 260 -39.00 -5.80 18.35
N LEU A 261 -38.04 -6.23 19.18
CA LEU A 261 -38.04 -7.57 19.78
C LEU A 261 -39.07 -7.62 20.93
N ALA A 262 -40.36 -7.62 20.55
CA ALA A 262 -41.43 -7.93 21.48
C ALA A 262 -41.35 -9.42 21.82
N TRP A 263 -40.99 -9.73 23.06
CA TRP A 263 -40.94 -11.11 23.54
C TRP A 263 -42.38 -11.63 23.73
N GLU A 264 -42.95 -12.17 22.66
CA GLU A 264 -44.27 -12.80 22.71
C GLU A 264 -44.13 -14.27 23.13
N LYS A 265 -44.66 -14.61 24.32
CA LYS A 265 -44.60 -15.96 24.91
C LYS A 265 -45.17 -17.05 23.99
N ASN A 266 -46.07 -16.66 23.10
CA ASN A 266 -46.74 -17.44 22.06
C ASN A 266 -45.85 -17.74 20.84
N GLU A 267 -44.80 -16.96 20.61
CA GLU A 267 -43.80 -17.18 19.54
C GLU A 267 -42.54 -17.89 20.03
N ALA A 268 -42.40 -18.02 21.36
CA ALA A 268 -41.33 -18.80 21.96
C ALA A 268 -41.43 -20.26 21.50
N ARG A 269 -40.38 -20.74 20.84
CA ARG A 269 -40.16 -22.18 20.64
C ARG A 269 -39.88 -22.82 21.98
N VAL A 270 -40.95 -23.17 22.70
CA VAL A 270 -40.87 -23.99 23.91
C VAL A 270 -40.44 -25.38 23.46
N GLY A 271 -39.27 -25.82 23.89
CA GLY A 271 -38.83 -27.20 23.71
C GLY A 271 -39.91 -28.14 24.27
N HIS A 272 -40.47 -28.97 23.40
CA HIS A 272 -41.25 -30.14 23.78
C HIS A 272 -40.39 -31.35 23.49
N ASP A 273 -39.18 -31.36 24.05
CA ASP A 273 -38.40 -32.57 24.08
C ASP A 273 -39.27 -33.63 24.76
N PRO A 274 -39.53 -34.77 24.10
CA PRO A 274 -40.17 -35.87 24.78
C PRO A 274 -39.32 -36.18 26.01
N ILE A 275 -39.99 -36.44 27.14
CA ILE A 275 -39.31 -36.94 28.34
C ILE A 275 -38.86 -38.36 28.03
N ASP A 276 -37.82 -38.50 27.20
CA ASP A 276 -37.10 -39.73 26.99
C ASP A 276 -36.21 -39.91 28.22
N GLY A 277 -36.80 -40.55 29.22
CA GLY A 277 -36.07 -41.09 30.37
C GLY A 277 -36.67 -40.68 31.70
N ALA A 278 -37.40 -41.61 32.30
CA ALA A 278 -37.80 -41.62 33.71
C ALA A 278 -36.61 -41.68 34.71
N THR A 279 -35.47 -41.08 34.37
CA THR A 279 -34.21 -41.10 35.13
C THR A 279 -33.70 -39.71 35.51
N GLY A 280 -34.18 -38.62 34.88
CA GLY A 280 -33.74 -37.25 35.17
C GLY A 280 -34.56 -36.51 36.24
N THR A 281 -35.87 -36.77 36.32
CA THR A 281 -36.79 -36.06 37.23
C THR A 281 -36.58 -36.39 38.70
N ASN A 282 -36.24 -37.65 39.02
CA ASN A 282 -35.96 -38.04 40.40
C ASN A 282 -34.67 -37.42 40.94
N LYS A 283 -33.61 -37.29 40.12
CA LYS A 283 -32.35 -36.66 40.53
C LYS A 283 -32.51 -35.16 40.80
N LEU A 284 -33.25 -34.46 39.96
CA LEU A 284 -33.56 -33.03 40.15
C LEU A 284 -34.44 -32.80 41.38
N HIS A 285 -35.37 -33.72 41.65
CA HIS A 285 -36.20 -33.65 42.85
C HIS A 285 -35.40 -33.91 44.13
N GLU A 286 -34.49 -34.89 44.12
CA GLU A 286 -33.57 -35.17 45.23
C GLU A 286 -32.61 -34.00 45.50
N GLU A 287 -32.05 -33.38 44.45
CA GLU A 287 -31.22 -32.17 44.57
C GLU A 287 -32.00 -30.99 45.14
N LEU A 288 -33.25 -30.78 44.72
CA LEU A 288 -34.12 -29.72 45.26
C LEU A 288 -34.46 -29.93 46.74
N ILE A 289 -34.74 -31.16 47.17
CA ILE A 289 -34.96 -31.49 48.58
C ILE A 289 -33.68 -31.21 49.39
N ARG A 290 -32.52 -31.61 48.87
CA ARG A 290 -31.22 -31.42 49.52
C ARG A 290 -30.86 -29.95 49.70
N VAL A 291 -31.12 -29.12 48.69
CA VAL A 291 -30.90 -27.66 48.77
C VAL A 291 -31.84 -27.03 49.80
N LYS A 292 -33.10 -27.48 49.86
CA LYS A 292 -34.07 -26.99 50.84
C LYS A 292 -33.68 -27.33 52.28
N GLU A 293 -33.19 -28.54 52.53
CA GLU A 293 -32.69 -28.94 53.86
C GLU A 293 -31.44 -28.16 54.32
N ILE A 294 -30.62 -27.69 53.37
CA ILE A 294 -29.44 -26.86 53.68
C ILE A 294 -29.88 -25.43 54.02
N LEU A 295 -30.86 -24.89 53.30
CA LEU A 295 -31.38 -23.55 53.52
C LEU A 295 -32.20 -23.41 54.82
N ASP A 296 -32.94 -24.45 55.21
CA ASP A 296 -33.71 -24.47 56.47
C ASP A 296 -32.83 -24.70 57.72
N LYS A 297 -31.52 -24.96 57.55
CA LYS A 297 -30.53 -25.15 58.63
C LYS A 297 -29.60 -23.95 58.85
N GLN A 298 -29.77 -22.84 58.11
CA GLN A 298 -29.13 -21.55 58.36
C GLN A 298 -30.07 -20.59 59.07
#